data_AF-A0A1D1ZH88-F1
#
_entry.id   AF-A0A1D1ZH88-F1
#
_cell.length_a   1.000
_cell.length_b   1.000
_cell.length_c   1.000
_cell.angle_alpha   90.00
_cell.angle_beta   90.00
_cell.angle_gamma   90.00
#
_symmetry.space_group_name_H-M   'P 1'
#
loop_
_entity.id
_entity.type
_entity.pdbx_description
1 polymer ?
#
loop_
_entity_poly.entity_id
_entity_poly.type
_entity_poly.pdbx_seq_one_letter_code
_entity_poly.pdbx_strand_id
1 'polypeptide(L)'
;MQQGFDISKLYSEAHKRWLKPTELLFILQNHENCSITPEPPNKPLSGSLFLFNRRVLRFFRNDGHAWRRKKDGRAVGEAHERLKVGNVEALNCYYAHGDQNPYFQRRSYWML
;
A
#
# COMPACT_ATOMS: atom_id res chain seq x y z
N MET A 1 13.46 14.82 -17.66
CA MET A 1 14.43 13.80 -17.22
C MET A 1 14.00 13.31 -15.84
N GLN A 2 13.34 12.16 -15.74
CA GLN A 2 13.12 11.55 -14.43
C GLN A 2 14.47 10.99 -13.97
N GLN A 3 15.05 11.55 -12.91
CA GLN A 3 16.10 10.86 -12.17
C GLN A 3 15.49 9.52 -11.73
N GLY A 4 16.07 8.42 -12.18
CA GLY A 4 15.56 7.09 -11.88
C GLY A 4 15.54 6.88 -10.37
N PHE A 5 14.40 6.46 -9.83
CA PHE A 5 14.37 6.00 -8.44
C PHE A 5 15.13 4.68 -8.31
N ASP A 6 15.67 4.42 -7.13
CA ASP A 6 16.31 3.16 -6.77
C ASP A 6 15.34 2.37 -5.88
N ILE A 7 14.92 1.18 -6.32
CA ILE A 7 13.93 0.35 -5.63
C ILE A 7 14.42 0.04 -4.21
N SER A 8 15.68 -0.34 -4.02
CA SER A 8 16.24 -0.68 -2.71
C SER A 8 16.18 0.52 -1.76
N LYS A 9 16.47 1.72 -2.26
CA LYS A 9 16.32 2.95 -1.47
C LYS A 9 14.86 3.25 -1.14
N LEU A 10 13.93 3.04 -2.06
CA LEU A 10 12.50 3.23 -1.78
C LEU A 10 11.99 2.28 -0.69
N TYR A 11 12.42 1.02 -0.68
CA TYR A 11 12.11 0.09 0.40
C TYR A 11 12.69 0.56 1.75
N SER A 12 13.92 1.09 1.76
CA SER A 12 14.49 1.70 2.98
C SER A 12 13.69 2.92 3.45
N GLU A 13 13.26 3.78 2.53
CA GLU A 13 12.49 4.99 2.84
C GLU A 13 11.08 4.68 3.36
N ALA A 14 10.46 3.61 2.88
CA ALA A 14 9.15 3.16 3.37
C ALA A 14 9.13 2.86 4.87
N HIS A 15 10.27 2.48 5.45
CA HIS A 15 10.40 2.27 6.89
C HIS A 15 10.31 3.57 7.71
N LYS A 16 10.58 4.71 7.09
CA LYS A 16 10.68 6.02 7.76
C LYS A 16 9.50 6.94 7.46
N ARG A 17 8.91 6.83 6.27
CA ARG A 17 7.82 7.69 5.79
C ARG A 17 6.95 7.00 4.76
N TRP A 18 5.78 7.58 4.53
CA TRP A 18 4.98 7.23 3.36
C TRP A 18 5.71 7.61 2.07
N LEU A 19 5.70 6.69 1.11
CA LEU A 19 6.16 6.97 -0.25
C LEU A 19 5.17 7.89 -0.98
N LYS A 20 5.72 8.76 -1.82
CA LYS A 20 4.97 9.68 -2.68
C LYS A 20 4.31 8.91 -3.82
N PRO A 21 3.20 9.42 -4.41
CA PRO A 21 2.54 8.76 -5.54
C PRO A 21 3.49 8.42 -6.71
N THR A 22 4.42 9.31 -7.05
CA THR A 22 5.41 9.06 -8.12
C THR A 22 6.37 7.92 -7.78
N GLU A 23 6.77 7.77 -6.52
CA GLU A 23 7.65 6.68 -6.05
C GLU A 23 6.91 5.34 -6.09
N LEU A 24 5.64 5.33 -5.67
CA LEU A 24 4.78 4.14 -5.72
C LEU A 24 4.50 3.71 -7.16
N LEU A 25 4.20 4.65 -8.06
CA LEU A 25 4.01 4.37 -9.47
C LEU A 25 5.27 3.76 -10.07
N PHE A 26 6.45 4.27 -9.72
CA PHE A 26 7.72 3.71 -10.17
C PHE A 26 7.91 2.25 -9.72
N ILE A 27 7.64 1.92 -8.45
CA ILE A 27 7.69 0.53 -7.96
C ILE A 27 6.73 -0.36 -8.76
N LEU A 28 5.49 0.10 -8.95
CA LEU A 28 4.46 -0.67 -9.65
C LEU A 28 4.79 -0.89 -11.13
N GLN A 29 5.40 0.08 -11.81
CA GLN A 29 5.83 -0.06 -13.21
C GLN A 29 7.09 -0.94 -13.35
N ASN A 30 7.90 -1.04 -12.30
CA ASN A 30 9.12 -1.84 -12.28
C ASN A 30 8.95 -3.10 -11.40
N HIS A 31 7.73 -3.64 -11.34
CA HIS A 31 7.40 -4.77 -10.46
C HIS A 31 8.22 -6.03 -10.74
N GLU A 32 8.75 -6.19 -11.96
CA GLU A 32 9.60 -7.32 -12.35
C GLU A 32 10.95 -7.33 -11.61
N ASN A 33 11.39 -6.16 -11.17
CA ASN A 33 12.60 -5.97 -10.38
C ASN A 33 12.35 -6.07 -8.86
N CYS A 34 11.13 -6.41 -8.45
CA CYS A 34 10.71 -6.48 -7.06
C CYS A 34 10.35 -7.91 -6.66
N SER A 35 10.63 -8.28 -5.41
CA SER A 35 10.16 -9.54 -4.85
C SER A 35 8.65 -9.50 -4.60
N ILE A 36 7.91 -10.42 -5.22
CA ILE A 36 6.48 -10.60 -4.96
C ILE A 36 6.29 -11.37 -3.66
N THR A 37 5.51 -10.81 -2.76
CA THR A 37 5.11 -11.47 -1.51
C THR A 37 4.04 -12.53 -1.81
N PRO A 38 4.28 -13.82 -1.47
CA PRO A 38 3.39 -14.91 -1.87
C PRO A 38 2.12 -15.03 -1.00
N GLU A 39 2.16 -14.51 0.23
CA GLU A 39 1.09 -14.62 1.22
C GLU A 39 0.90 -13.31 2.01
N PRO A 40 -0.26 -13.08 2.63
CA PRO A 40 -0.49 -11.88 3.44
C PRO A 40 0.40 -11.92 4.70
N PRO A 41 1.07 -10.82 5.07
CA PRO A 41 1.90 -10.79 6.26
C PRO A 41 1.03 -10.89 7.53
N ASN A 42 1.53 -11.54 8.58
CA ASN A 42 0.83 -11.59 9.86
C ASN A 42 1.29 -10.46 10.79
N LYS A 43 0.40 -9.53 11.08
CA LYS A 43 0.61 -8.35 11.93
C LYS A 43 1.95 -7.64 11.65
N PRO A 44 2.19 -7.20 10.40
CA PRO A 44 3.44 -6.53 10.04
C PRO A 44 3.67 -5.28 10.89
N LEU A 45 4.95 -5.00 11.17
CA LEU A 45 5.38 -3.80 11.88
C LEU A 45 5.17 -2.54 11.03
N SER A 46 5.12 -1.38 11.70
CA SER A 46 5.09 -0.08 11.02
C SER A 46 6.26 0.08 10.03
N GLY A 47 5.98 0.71 8.88
CA GLY A 47 6.99 0.93 7.84
C GLY A 47 7.24 -0.28 6.91
N SER A 48 6.55 -1.41 7.15
CA SER A 48 6.65 -2.58 6.26
C SER A 48 6.02 -2.29 4.89
N LEU A 49 6.69 -2.72 3.82
CA LEU A 49 6.23 -2.56 2.44
C LEU A 49 6.22 -3.93 1.73
N PHE A 50 5.08 -4.25 1.10
CA PHE A 50 4.88 -5.52 0.40
C PHE A 50 4.33 -5.27 -1.00
N LEU A 51 4.72 -6.14 -1.94
CA LEU A 51 4.21 -6.12 -3.30
C LEU A 51 3.51 -7.45 -3.58
N PHE A 52 2.26 -7.39 -4.02
CA PHE A 52 1.45 -8.59 -4.25
C PHE A 52 0.96 -8.66 -5.70
N ASN A 53 0.88 -9.87 -6.24
CA ASN A 53 0.04 -10.13 -7.41
C ASN A 53 -1.41 -10.31 -6.97
N ARG A 54 -2.23 -9.25 -7.10
CA ARG A 54 -3.64 -9.25 -6.66
C ARG A 54 -4.53 -10.28 -7.39
N ARG A 55 -4.14 -10.72 -8.61
CA ARG A 55 -4.90 -11.76 -9.34
C ARG A 55 -4.73 -13.14 -8.68
N VAL A 56 -3.56 -13.38 -8.09
CA VAL A 56 -3.22 -14.61 -7.38
C VAL A 56 -3.65 -14.52 -5.92
N LEU A 57 -3.21 -13.48 -5.19
CA LEU A 57 -3.49 -13.30 -3.77
C LEU A 57 -4.66 -12.32 -3.55
N ARG A 58 -5.89 -12.83 -3.67
CA ARG A 58 -7.13 -12.01 -3.55
C ARG A 58 -7.32 -11.40 -2.16
N PHE A 59 -6.86 -12.09 -1.12
CA PHE A 59 -7.02 -11.70 0.29
C PHE A 59 -5.74 -11.08 0.89
N PHE A 60 -4.92 -10.40 0.09
CA PHE A 60 -3.68 -9.76 0.52
C PHE A 60 -3.83 -8.76 1.69
N ARG A 61 -5.06 -8.28 1.94
CA ARG A 61 -5.40 -7.38 3.06
C ARG A 61 -5.72 -8.10 4.37
N ASN A 62 -5.76 -9.43 4.38
CA ASN A 62 -5.98 -10.22 5.60
C ASN A 62 -4.66 -10.35 6.38
N ASP A 63 -4.19 -9.23 6.91
CA ASP A 63 -2.87 -9.10 7.53
C ASP A 63 -2.87 -9.29 9.06
N GLY A 64 -3.94 -9.83 9.61
CA GLY A 64 -4.06 -10.13 11.05
C GLY A 64 -4.23 -8.92 11.98
N HIS A 65 -4.19 -7.68 11.45
CA HIS A 65 -4.48 -6.47 12.23
C HIS A 65 -5.98 -6.24 12.41
N ALA A 66 -6.35 -5.66 13.55
CA ALA A 66 -7.70 -5.18 13.79
C ALA A 66 -7.86 -3.78 13.17
N TRP A 67 -8.61 -3.71 12.07
CA TRP A 67 -8.91 -2.47 11.37
C TRP A 67 -10.26 -1.91 11.83
N ARG A 68 -10.34 -0.58 11.92
CA ARG A 68 -11.56 0.13 12.27
C ARG A 68 -12.69 -0.30 11.35
N ARG A 69 -13.83 -0.63 11.93
CA ARG A 69 -15.04 -1.02 11.19
C ARG A 69 -15.91 0.20 10.86
N LYS A 70 -16.77 0.05 9.86
CA LYS A 70 -17.86 0.97 9.58
C LYS A 70 -18.82 1.00 10.78
N LYS A 71 -19.67 2.04 10.86
CA LYS A 71 -20.64 2.23 11.95
C LYS A 71 -21.58 1.03 12.14
N ASP A 72 -21.86 0.28 11.07
CA ASP A 72 -22.70 -0.92 11.09
C ASP A 72 -21.95 -2.20 11.55
N GLY A 73 -20.64 -2.13 11.80
CA GLY A 73 -19.79 -3.25 12.21
C GLY A 73 -19.48 -4.28 11.12
N ARG A 74 -20.09 -4.19 9.93
CA ARG A 74 -20.06 -5.27 8.93
C ARG A 74 -18.75 -5.35 8.18
N ALA A 75 -18.21 -4.20 7.79
CA ALA A 75 -17.00 -4.11 6.97
C ALA A 75 -15.96 -3.18 7.60
N VAL A 76 -14.71 -3.32 7.17
CA VAL A 76 -13.65 -2.33 7.47
C VAL A 76 -14.04 -0.98 6.89
N GLY A 77 -13.84 0.08 7.68
CA GLY A 77 -14.00 1.47 7.27
C GLY A 77 -12.80 1.92 6.43
N GLU A 78 -12.71 1.41 5.20
CA GLU A 78 -11.65 1.73 4.25
C GLU A 78 -12.10 2.86 3.31
N ALA A 79 -11.31 3.93 3.22
CA ALA A 79 -11.53 5.02 2.27
C ALA A 79 -10.87 4.69 0.93
N HIS A 80 -11.53 5.04 -0.17
CA HIS A 80 -11.09 4.72 -1.54
C HIS A 80 -10.87 6.01 -2.32
N GLU A 81 -9.63 6.24 -2.73
CA GLU A 81 -9.20 7.46 -3.42
C GLU A 81 -8.49 7.14 -4.75
N ARG A 82 -8.46 8.13 -5.64
CA ARG A 82 -7.58 8.14 -6.83
C ARG A 82 -6.53 9.22 -6.67
N LEU A 83 -5.27 8.85 -6.88
CA LEU A 83 -4.13 9.72 -6.73
C LEU A 83 -3.57 10.11 -8.09
N LYS A 84 -3.17 11.38 -8.20
CA LYS A 84 -2.51 11.93 -9.39
C LYS A 84 -1.00 11.80 -9.29
N VAL A 85 -0.37 11.54 -10.43
CA VAL A 85 1.07 11.70 -10.62
C VAL A 85 1.25 12.75 -11.72
N GLY A 86 1.83 13.90 -11.36
CA GLY A 86 1.69 15.11 -12.17
C GLY A 86 0.22 15.52 -12.24
N ASN A 87 -0.31 15.66 -13.45
CA ASN A 87 -1.69 16.11 -13.68
C ASN A 87 -2.67 14.98 -14.04
N VAL A 88 -2.22 13.73 -14.03
CA VAL A 88 -2.99 12.56 -14.49
C VAL A 88 -3.29 11.64 -13.32
N GLU A 89 -4.53 11.17 -13.20
CA GLU A 89 -4.87 10.09 -12.26
C GLU A 89 -4.10 8.83 -12.65
N ALA A 90 -3.29 8.29 -11.74
CA ALA A 90 -2.41 7.16 -12.04
C ALA A 90 -2.60 5.96 -11.10
N LEU A 91 -3.07 6.19 -9.87
CA LEU A 91 -3.15 5.17 -8.84
C LEU A 91 -4.51 5.18 -8.16
N ASN A 92 -5.03 4.00 -7.84
CA ASN A 92 -6.02 3.84 -6.79
C ASN A 92 -5.30 3.74 -5.44
N CYS A 93 -5.94 4.21 -4.38
CA CYS A 93 -5.45 4.14 -3.00
C CYS A 93 -6.60 3.73 -2.07
N TYR A 94 -6.43 2.63 -1.37
CA TYR A 94 -7.25 2.26 -0.23
C TYR A 94 -6.55 2.65 1.05
N TYR A 95 -7.28 3.27 1.99
CA TYR A 95 -6.73 3.78 3.25
C TYR A 95 -7.57 3.29 4.43
N ALA A 96 -6.91 2.58 5.36
CA ALA A 96 -7.54 2.02 6.55
C ALA A 96 -6.83 2.50 7.82
N HIS A 97 -7.63 2.69 8.88
CA HIS A 97 -7.15 3.04 10.22
C HIS A 97 -7.26 1.84 11.15
N GLY A 98 -6.28 1.68 12.04
CA GLY A 98 -6.32 0.72 13.12
C GLY A 98 -7.53 0.96 14.03
N ASP A 99 -8.08 -0.13 14.55
CA ASP A 99 -9.24 -0.08 15.44
C ASP A 99 -8.88 0.58 16.78
N GLN A 100 -7.79 0.11 17.39
CA GLN A 100 -7.33 0.57 18.70
C GLN A 100 -6.45 1.83 18.62
N ASN A 101 -5.57 1.91 17.62
CA ASN A 101 -4.68 3.04 17.43
C ASN A 101 -5.00 3.76 16.10
N PRO A 102 -5.56 4.99 16.12
CA PRO A 102 -5.91 5.74 14.91
C PRO A 102 -4.69 6.19 14.08
N TYR A 103 -3.50 6.23 14.70
CA TYR A 103 -2.23 6.55 14.03
C TYR A 103 -1.61 5.33 13.36
N PHE A 104 -2.06 4.12 13.70
CA PHE A 104 -1.69 2.92 12.96
C PHE A 104 -2.55 2.82 11.71
N GLN A 105 -1.93 2.78 10.53
CA GLN A 105 -2.62 2.96 9.27
C GLN A 105 -2.03 2.04 8.20
N ARG A 106 -2.86 1.67 7.22
CA ARG A 106 -2.43 0.95 6.03
C ARG A 106 -2.92 1.67 4.79
N ARG A 107 -2.05 1.74 3.79
CA ARG A 107 -2.39 2.16 2.42
C ARG A 107 -2.13 1.02 1.46
N SER A 108 -3.04 0.79 0.52
CA SER A 108 -2.87 -0.18 -0.56
C SER A 108 -3.07 0.52 -1.90
N TYR A 109 -2.16 0.30 -2.84
CA TYR A 109 -2.13 1.00 -4.12
C TYR A 109 -2.14 0.03 -5.30
N TRP A 110 -2.70 0.44 -6.43
CA TRP A 110 -2.51 -0.20 -7.74
C TRP A 110 -2.72 0.82 -8.85
N MET A 111 -2.08 0.59 -9.99
CA MET A 111 -2.25 1.41 -11.19
C MET A 111 -3.70 1.38 -11.69
N LEU A 112 -4.18 2.51 -12.21
CA LEU A 112 -5.50 2.63 -12.84
C LEU A 112 -5.60 1.85 -14.16
#